data_AF-A0A9C7BHN8-F1
#
_entry.id   AF-A0A9C7BHN8-F1
#
_cell.length_a   1.000
_cell.length_b   1.000
_cell.length_c   1.000
_cell.angle_alpha   90.00
_cell.angle_beta   90.00
_cell.angle_gamma   90.00
#
_symmetry.space_group_name_H-M   'P 1'
#
loop_
_entity.id
_entity.type
_entity.pdbx_description
1 polymer ?
#
loop_
_entity_poly.entity_id
_entity_poly.type
_entity_poly.pdbx_seq_one_letter_code
_entity_poly.pdbx_strand_id
1 'polypeptide(L)'
;MDDLVLKTVARLLIPFIQLYGLYVILHGHLSPGGGFAGGVIVAAGFVLYALAFGRSALAAVFPERLSTWLESGGILWYVGLGLVGVFSGGAFLANARAGFPLGPAGRLFSSGLVFLLNLGIGIKVAATIATLFRHLEEE
;
A
#
# COMPACT_ATOMS: atom_id res chain seq x y z
N MET A 1 15.82 6.66 24.85
CA MET A 1 16.81 5.55 24.94
C MET A 1 17.48 5.43 23.59
N ASP A 2 18.77 5.76 23.51
CA ASP A 2 19.57 5.58 22.29
C ASP A 2 20.07 4.13 22.22
N ASP A 3 19.25 3.24 21.68
CA ASP A 3 19.65 1.86 21.41
C ASP A 3 20.27 1.77 20.00
N LEU A 4 21.61 1.69 19.97
CA LEU A 4 22.39 1.59 18.73
C LEU A 4 22.08 0.30 17.96
N VAL A 5 21.82 -0.80 18.68
CA VAL A 5 21.52 -2.10 18.07
C VAL A 5 20.16 -2.03 17.39
N LEU A 6 19.13 -1.53 18.08
CA LEU A 6 17.79 -1.34 17.53
C LEU A 6 17.81 -0.46 16.26
N LYS A 7 18.46 0.71 16.32
CA LYS A 7 18.54 1.62 15.17
C LYS A 7 19.24 0.99 13.96
N THR A 8 20.30 0.22 14.21
CA THR A 8 21.07 -0.44 13.15
C THR A 8 20.26 -1.57 12.50
N VAL A 9 19.63 -2.42 13.30
CA VAL A 9 18.79 -3.53 12.82
C VAL A 9 17.55 -2.99 12.10
N ALA A 10 16.87 -1.98 12.65
CA ALA A 10 15.71 -1.36 12.02
C ALA A 10 16.07 -0.77 10.65
N ARG A 11 17.17 -0.01 10.55
CA ARG A 11 17.65 0.56 9.28
C ARG A 11 17.89 -0.52 8.22
N LEU A 12 18.41 -1.67 8.63
CA LEU A 12 18.63 -2.80 7.72
C LEU A 12 17.30 -3.46 7.30
N LEU A 13 16.38 -3.72 8.24
CA LEU A 13 15.16 -4.49 7.99
C LEU A 13 14.07 -3.73 7.24
N ILE A 14 13.92 -2.43 7.50
CA ILE A 14 12.87 -1.60 6.89
C ILE A 14 12.80 -1.75 5.36
N PRO A 15 13.88 -1.60 4.57
CA PRO A 15 13.80 -1.75 3.12
C PRO A 15 13.35 -3.16 2.69
N PHE A 16 13.73 -4.22 3.42
CA PHE A 16 13.27 -5.58 3.11
C PHE A 16 11.79 -5.78 3.44
N ILE A 17 11.31 -5.22 4.56
CA ILE A 17 9.89 -5.22 4.92
C ILE A 17 9.07 -4.51 3.83
N GLN A 18 9.53 -3.33 3.40
CA GLN A 18 8.86 -2.55 2.36
C GLN A 18 8.83 -3.31 1.01
N LEU A 19 9.97 -3.89 0.61
CA LEU A 19 10.07 -4.67 -0.62
C LEU A 19 9.14 -5.89 -0.59
N TYR A 20 9.08 -6.60 0.55
CA TYR A 20 8.18 -7.73 0.71
C TYR A 20 6.71 -7.30 0.69
N GLY A 21 6.36 -6.19 1.34
CA GLY A 21 5.01 -5.62 1.27
C GLY A 21 4.59 -5.27 -0.15
N LEU A 22 5.48 -4.63 -0.92
CA LEU A 22 5.27 -4.36 -2.35
C LEU A 22 5.09 -5.64 -3.15
N TYR A 23 5.90 -6.66 -2.91
CA TYR A 23 5.73 -7.98 -3.55
C TYR A 23 4.33 -8.56 -3.30
N VAL A 24 3.85 -8.54 -2.04
CA VAL A 24 2.53 -9.04 -1.65
C VAL A 24 1.39 -8.25 -2.29
N ILE A 25 1.53 -6.93 -2.42
CA ILE A 25 0.56 -6.07 -3.14
C ILE A 25 0.47 -6.49 -4.61
N LEU A 26 1.61 -6.59 -5.28
CA LEU A 26 1.69 -6.81 -6.72
C LEU A 26 1.29 -8.24 -7.13
N HIS A 27 1.51 -9.23 -6.27
CA HIS A 27 1.22 -10.65 -6.54
C HIS A 27 -0.11 -11.13 -5.94
N GLY A 28 -0.96 -10.22 -5.46
CA GLY A 28 -2.22 -10.56 -4.78
C GLY A 28 -3.20 -11.44 -5.56
N HIS A 29 -3.09 -11.51 -6.88
CA HIS A 29 -3.91 -12.40 -7.72
C HIS A 29 -3.25 -13.75 -8.02
N LEU A 30 -1.97 -13.94 -7.68
CA LEU A 30 -1.20 -15.16 -7.91
C LEU A 30 -0.94 -15.94 -6.62
N SER A 31 -0.82 -15.25 -5.49
CA SER A 31 -0.52 -15.83 -4.19
C SER A 31 -1.50 -15.35 -3.11
N PRO A 32 -1.64 -16.06 -1.99
CA PRO A 32 -2.32 -15.52 -0.81
C PRO A 32 -1.74 -14.16 -0.41
N GLY A 33 -2.59 -13.16 -0.16
CA GLY A 33 -2.15 -11.79 0.12
C GLY A 33 -3.04 -10.73 -0.52
N GLY A 34 -2.43 -9.75 -1.18
CA GLY A 34 -3.10 -8.65 -1.88
C GLY A 34 -2.87 -7.28 -1.27
N GLY A 35 -3.63 -6.30 -1.76
CA GLY A 35 -3.46 -4.88 -1.40
C GLY A 35 -3.51 -4.65 0.11
N PHE A 36 -4.49 -5.23 0.80
CA PHE A 36 -4.62 -5.05 2.24
C PHE A 36 -3.41 -5.59 3.02
N ALA A 37 -3.15 -6.90 2.93
CA ALA A 37 -2.07 -7.53 3.68
C ALA A 37 -0.70 -6.92 3.37
N GLY A 38 -0.41 -6.66 2.09
CA GLY A 38 0.83 -6.01 1.69
C GLY A 38 0.93 -4.56 2.16
N GLY A 39 -0.18 -3.81 2.16
CA GLY A 39 -0.25 -2.47 2.76
C GLY A 39 0.03 -2.47 4.26
N VAL A 40 -0.48 -3.46 5.00
CA VAL A 40 -0.16 -3.61 6.44
C VAL A 40 1.34 -3.88 6.65
N ILE A 41 1.97 -4.70 5.81
CA ILE A 41 3.41 -4.97 5.89
C ILE A 41 4.23 -3.69 5.62
N VAL A 42 3.85 -2.92 4.60
CA VAL A 42 4.44 -1.60 4.31
C VAL A 42 4.28 -0.67 5.52
N ALA A 43 3.09 -0.61 6.13
CA ALA A 43 2.86 0.19 7.34
C ALA A 43 3.74 -0.27 8.51
N ALA A 44 3.93 -1.58 8.70
CA ALA A 44 4.78 -2.11 9.77
C ALA A 44 6.23 -1.61 9.66
N GLY A 45 6.74 -1.38 8.44
CA GLY A 45 8.03 -0.73 8.23
C GLY A 45 8.07 0.72 8.71
N PHE A 46 7.00 1.50 8.50
CA PHE A 46 6.88 2.87 9.05
C PHE A 46 6.74 2.88 10.57
N VAL A 47 5.98 1.94 11.13
CA VAL A 47 5.85 1.77 12.58
C VAL A 47 7.20 1.43 13.20
N LEU A 48 7.95 0.47 12.62
CA LEU A 48 9.30 0.13 13.08
C LEU A 48 10.23 1.35 13.01
N TYR A 49 10.13 2.17 11.96
CA TYR A 49 10.90 3.40 11.84
C TYR A 49 10.57 4.40 12.95
N ALA A 50 9.29 4.62 13.25
CA ALA A 50 8.87 5.49 14.35
C ALA A 50 9.36 4.99 15.71
N LEU A 51 9.26 3.69 15.98
CA LEU A 51 9.71 3.09 17.24
C LEU A 51 11.25 3.19 17.41
N ALA A 52 12.02 3.06 16.33
CA ALA A 52 13.49 3.08 16.40
C ALA A 52 14.09 4.50 16.36
N PHE A 53 13.51 5.42 15.58
CA PHE A 53 14.06 6.76 15.32
C PHE A 53 13.24 7.89 15.93
N GLY A 54 12.06 7.59 16.48
CA GLY A 54 11.15 8.54 17.08
C GLY A 54 10.18 9.17 16.08
N ARG A 55 9.11 9.75 16.62
CA ARG A 55 8.01 10.37 15.87
C ARG A 55 8.45 11.53 14.98
N SER A 56 9.38 12.37 15.43
CA SER A 56 9.91 13.49 14.65
C SER A 56 10.65 13.01 13.39
N ALA A 57 11.38 11.90 13.48
CA ALA A 57 12.03 11.28 12.34
C ALA A 57 11.01 10.71 11.36
N LEU A 58 9.96 10.02 11.84
CA LEU A 58 8.88 9.54 10.97
C LEU A 58 8.19 10.71 10.25
N ALA A 59 7.84 11.79 10.97
CA ALA A 59 7.17 12.94 10.38
C ALA A 59 8.01 13.65 9.29
N ALA A 60 9.34 13.55 9.36
CA ALA A 60 10.24 14.09 8.33
C ALA A 60 10.22 13.27 7.02
N VAL A 61 10.01 11.95 7.11
CA VAL A 61 10.00 11.05 5.93
C VAL A 61 8.58 10.81 5.42
N PHE A 62 7.61 10.79 6.31
CA PHE A 62 6.20 10.53 6.02
C PHE A 62 5.32 11.59 6.70
N PRO A 63 5.30 12.83 6.16
CA PRO A 63 4.55 13.93 6.74
C PRO A 63 3.04 13.70 6.62
N GLU A 64 2.28 14.28 7.53
CA GLU A 64 0.83 14.09 7.62
C GLU A 64 0.09 14.44 6.32
N ARG A 65 0.50 15.54 5.66
CA ARG A 65 -0.02 15.92 4.34
C ARG A 65 0.13 14.80 3.33
N LEU A 66 1.30 14.14 3.27
CA LEU A 66 1.53 13.02 2.36
C LEU A 66 0.61 11.85 2.70
N SER A 67 0.47 11.52 3.98
CA SER A 67 -0.43 10.44 4.43
C SER A 67 -1.87 10.69 3.98
N THR A 68 -2.42 11.88 4.26
CA THR A 68 -3.77 12.27 3.85
C THR A 68 -3.96 12.20 2.34
N TRP A 69 -2.97 12.65 1.56
CA TRP A 69 -2.99 12.56 0.10
C TRP A 69 -2.95 11.12 -0.39
N LEU A 70 -2.17 10.23 0.23
CA LEU A 70 -2.10 8.82 -0.16
C LEU A 70 -3.37 8.06 0.22
N GLU A 71 -3.95 8.33 1.39
CA GLU A 71 -5.24 7.74 1.81
C GLU A 71 -6.37 8.14 0.85
N SER A 72 -6.49 9.44 0.58
CA SER A 72 -7.51 9.99 -0.32
C SER A 72 -7.25 9.56 -1.77
N GLY A 73 -5.99 9.59 -2.20
CA GLY A 73 -5.56 9.17 -3.53
C GLY A 73 -5.84 7.70 -3.79
N GLY A 74 -5.59 6.82 -2.82
CA GLY A 74 -5.85 5.39 -2.96
C GLY A 74 -7.33 5.04 -3.12
N ILE A 75 -8.24 5.75 -2.43
CA ILE A 75 -9.68 5.55 -2.64
C ILE A 75 -10.16 6.18 -3.95
N LEU A 76 -9.67 7.36 -4.31
CA LEU A 76 -9.99 8.00 -5.59
C LEU A 76 -9.51 7.15 -6.77
N TRP A 77 -8.35 6.52 -6.65
CA TRP A 77 -7.83 5.57 -7.63
C TRP A 77 -8.78 4.38 -7.81
N TYR A 78 -9.24 3.77 -6.71
CA TYR A 78 -10.19 2.66 -6.75
C TYR A 78 -11.51 3.04 -7.44
N VAL A 79 -12.08 4.20 -7.06
CA VAL A 79 -13.32 4.71 -7.66
C VAL A 79 -13.11 5.04 -9.14
N GLY A 80 -12.02 5.73 -9.48
CA GLY A 80 -11.69 6.11 -10.85
C GLY A 80 -11.57 4.91 -11.77
N LEU A 81 -10.86 3.86 -11.34
CA LEU A 81 -10.77 2.59 -12.05
C LEU A 81 -12.13 1.92 -12.24
N GLY A 82 -13.00 1.98 -11.25
CA GLY A 82 -14.36 1.46 -11.37
C GLY A 82 -15.22 2.24 -12.37
N LEU A 83 -15.06 3.56 -12.44
CA LEU A 83 -15.77 4.43 -13.38
C LEU A 83 -15.33 4.20 -14.84
N VAL A 84 -14.09 3.80 -15.11
CA VAL A 84 -13.63 3.40 -16.46
C VAL A 84 -14.52 2.27 -17.01
N GLY A 85 -14.93 1.34 -16.15
CA GLY A 85 -15.86 0.27 -16.53
C GLY A 85 -17.23 0.79 -16.97
N VAL A 86 -17.76 1.80 -16.28
CA VAL A 86 -19.04 2.43 -16.62
C VAL A 86 -18.95 3.22 -17.93
N PHE A 87 -17.89 4.03 -18.10
CA PHE A 87 -17.70 4.82 -19.32
C PHE A 87 -17.45 3.97 -20.56
N SER A 88 -16.96 2.74 -20.38
CA SER A 88 -16.79 1.75 -21.44
C SER A 88 -18.08 0.98 -21.77
N GLY A 89 -19.22 1.38 -21.21
CA GLY A 89 -20.52 0.73 -21.41
C GLY A 89 -20.71 -0.56 -20.59
N GLY A 90 -19.81 -0.85 -19.66
CA GLY A 90 -19.89 -1.98 -18.73
C GLY A 90 -20.45 -1.59 -17.37
N ALA A 91 -20.37 -2.52 -16.42
CA ALA A 91 -20.66 -2.26 -15.01
C ALA A 91 -19.46 -1.58 -14.31
N PHE A 92 -19.71 -0.98 -13.15
CA PHE A 92 -18.64 -0.49 -12.27
C PHE A 92 -17.64 -1.63 -11.97
N LEU A 93 -16.33 -1.33 -12.07
CA LEU A 93 -15.23 -2.30 -11.95
C LEU A 93 -15.25 -3.45 -12.99
N ALA A 94 -15.90 -3.24 -14.13
CA ALA A 94 -15.74 -4.15 -15.27
C ALA A 94 -14.25 -4.29 -15.63
N ASN A 95 -13.75 -5.52 -15.66
CA ASN A 95 -12.36 -5.83 -15.97
C ASN A 95 -12.18 -6.02 -17.49
N ALA A 96 -12.17 -7.27 -17.97
CA ALA A 96 -12.00 -7.58 -19.41
C ALA A 96 -13.04 -6.87 -20.31
N ARG A 97 -14.27 -6.71 -19.82
CA ARG A 97 -15.36 -6.02 -20.56
C ARG A 97 -15.12 -4.52 -20.72
N ALA A 98 -14.27 -3.91 -19.90
CA ALA A 98 -13.88 -2.51 -20.02
C ALA A 98 -12.57 -2.32 -20.83
N GLY A 99 -12.07 -3.37 -21.48
CA GLY A 99 -10.86 -3.31 -22.29
C GLY A 99 -9.55 -3.47 -21.53
N PHE A 100 -9.57 -3.83 -20.23
CA PHE A 100 -8.34 -4.16 -19.51
C PHE A 100 -7.74 -5.47 -20.04
N PRO A 101 -6.47 -5.47 -20.49
CA PRO A 101 -5.86 -6.65 -21.10
C PRO A 101 -5.63 -7.75 -20.06
N LEU A 102 -6.20 -8.93 -20.32
CA LEU A 102 -5.90 -10.13 -19.56
C LEU A 102 -4.66 -10.78 -20.17
N GLY A 103 -3.52 -10.68 -19.48
CA GLY A 103 -2.32 -11.41 -19.86
C GLY A 103 -2.44 -12.92 -19.66
N PRO A 104 -1.41 -13.70 -20.05
CA PRO A 104 -1.38 -15.14 -19.83
C PRO A 104 -1.55 -15.50 -18.35
N ALA A 105 -2.39 -16.47 -18.05
CA ALA A 105 -2.63 -16.93 -16.67
C ALA A 105 -1.30 -17.31 -15.98
N GLY A 106 -1.19 -16.97 -14.70
CA GLY A 106 0.02 -17.22 -13.90
C GLY A 106 1.11 -16.15 -14.03
N ARG A 107 0.94 -15.12 -14.87
CA ARG A 107 1.87 -13.98 -14.95
C ARG A 107 1.40 -12.79 -14.11
N LEU A 108 2.32 -11.88 -13.80
CA LEU A 108 2.04 -10.68 -13.01
C LEU A 108 0.92 -9.81 -13.63
N PHE A 109 0.92 -9.64 -14.95
CA PHE A 109 -0.09 -8.83 -15.65
C PHE A 109 -1.29 -9.64 -16.15
N SER A 110 -1.62 -10.76 -15.49
CA SER A 110 -2.73 -11.63 -15.91
C SER A 110 -4.10 -11.18 -15.39
N SER A 111 -4.14 -10.32 -14.38
CA SER A 111 -5.37 -9.98 -13.66
C SER A 111 -6.05 -8.68 -14.13
N GLY A 112 -5.48 -8.00 -15.12
CA GLY A 112 -5.99 -6.76 -15.69
C GLY A 112 -6.20 -5.69 -14.60
N LEU A 113 -7.45 -5.30 -14.40
CA LEU A 113 -7.86 -4.29 -13.43
C LEU A 113 -7.46 -4.62 -11.98
N VAL A 114 -7.51 -5.90 -11.58
CA VAL A 114 -7.32 -6.32 -10.17
C VAL A 114 -5.93 -5.95 -9.64
N PHE A 115 -4.91 -6.06 -10.49
CA PHE A 115 -3.55 -5.62 -10.16
C PHE A 115 -3.52 -4.13 -9.77
N LEU A 116 -4.19 -3.27 -10.54
CA LEU A 116 -4.25 -1.83 -10.28
C LEU A 116 -5.09 -1.50 -9.04
N LEU A 117 -6.15 -2.27 -8.78
CA LEU A 117 -6.96 -2.13 -7.56
C LEU A 117 -6.13 -2.48 -6.32
N ASN A 118 -5.37 -3.58 -6.37
CA ASN A 118 -4.49 -3.98 -5.26
C ASN A 118 -3.45 -2.90 -4.93
N LEU A 119 -2.89 -2.24 -5.95
CA LEU A 119 -1.96 -1.14 -5.74
C LEU A 119 -2.61 0.03 -4.98
N GLY A 120 -3.78 0.48 -5.42
CA GLY A 120 -4.51 1.57 -4.76
C GLY A 120 -4.93 1.23 -3.33
N ILE A 121 -5.42 0.00 -3.10
CA ILE A 121 -5.75 -0.50 -1.76
C ILE A 121 -4.51 -0.57 -0.87
N GLY A 122 -3.39 -1.07 -1.39
CA GLY A 122 -2.15 -1.18 -0.63
C GLY A 122 -1.60 0.17 -0.19
N ILE A 123 -1.60 1.17 -1.06
CA ILE A 123 -1.20 2.54 -0.73
C ILE A 123 -2.13 3.12 0.35
N LYS A 124 -3.46 2.98 0.16
CA LYS A 124 -4.45 3.46 1.12
C LYS A 124 -4.23 2.83 2.51
N VAL A 125 -4.13 1.50 2.57
CA VAL A 125 -3.99 0.77 3.84
C VAL A 125 -2.67 1.12 4.53
N ALA A 126 -1.57 1.21 3.77
CA ALA A 126 -0.28 1.61 4.33
C ALA A 126 -0.34 2.99 5.00
N ALA A 127 -0.92 3.97 4.31
CA ALA A 127 -1.08 5.32 4.82
C ALA A 127 -2.03 5.37 6.03
N THR A 128 -3.19 4.71 5.97
CA THR A 128 -4.15 4.67 7.08
C THR A 128 -3.56 4.07 8.34
N ILE A 129 -2.82 2.95 8.26
CA ILE A 129 -2.21 2.36 9.48
C ILE A 129 -1.10 3.26 10.02
N ALA A 130 -0.29 3.89 9.16
CA ALA A 130 0.74 4.83 9.60
C ALA A 130 0.13 6.10 10.25
N THR A 131 -1.02 6.58 9.76
CA THR A 131 -1.77 7.68 10.40
C THR A 131 -2.38 7.24 11.72
N LEU A 132 -3.04 6.08 11.76
CA LEU A 132 -3.65 5.54 12.97
C LEU A 132 -2.60 5.38 14.08
N PHE A 133 -1.45 4.80 13.77
CA PHE A 133 -0.36 4.64 14.74
C PHE A 133 0.11 5.98 15.31
N ARG A 134 0.27 7.01 14.46
CA ARG A 134 0.67 8.35 14.92
C ARG A 134 -0.35 8.97 15.86
N HIS A 135 -1.65 8.83 15.58
CA HIS A 135 -2.70 9.33 16.47
C HIS A 135 -2.75 8.55 17.80
N LEU A 136 -2.54 7.24 17.77
CA LEU A 136 -2.47 6.44 19.01
C LEU A 136 -1.23 6.76 19.86
N GLU A 137 -0.16 7.28 19.26
CA GLU A 137 1.03 7.76 19.97
C GLU A 137 0.84 9.19 20.55
N GLU A 138 -0.19 9.92 20.11
CA GLU A 138 -0.52 11.28 20.55
C GLU A 138 -1.41 11.33 21.79
N GLU A 139 -2.20 10.27 22.04
CA GLU A 139 -3.03 10.09 23.24
C GLU A 139 -2.21 9.57 24.44
#